data_AF-A0A2T3LEX8-F1
#
_entry.id   AF-A0A2T3LEX8-F1
#
_cell.length_a   1.000
_cell.length_b   1.000
_cell.length_c   1.000
_cell.angle_alpha   90.00
_cell.angle_beta   90.00
_cell.angle_gamma   90.00
#
_symmetry.space_group_name_H-M   'P 1'
#
loop_
_entity.id
_entity.type
_entity.pdbx_description
1 polymer ?
#
loop_
_entity_poly.entity_id
_entity_poly.type
_entity_poly.pdbx_seq_one_letter_code
_entity_poly.pdbx_strand_id
1 'polypeptide(L)'
;MKYLSGNSNYDKFPHVEITGFGNQAWQDWSTIVTEVEERVSNNQKHVLVIDTYHGVDHNELLEQLITPLNPSHVVFTDEAKYSEEHIFEMLERNITDDRVFGVIAPHKLNEFFDAEKLSEIKHQIESATDGLIVVYGHGAKLFAEGDTFIYADLARWEIQQRFRRGELGNWGVENTDEDVLRRYKRAFFIEWRVFDRYKTKLLPQADFLLDTNVALTPKMVTGKAFMAGLEQTVQQPFRLVPFFDPGVWGGQWMKEVCDLDETKPNYAWCFDCVPEENSLLLKYDDVIVEVPSQDLVLLEPKRLLGEEVHARFGAEFPIRFDFLDTMEGQHLSLQVHPLTEYIQQEFGMHYTQDESYYMLDVGDDASVYLGTKTGTNPDEMMADLEAAQRGEKTFDDERFINQFPAKKHDHFLIPAGTVHCSGSNSMVLEISATPYIFTFKLWDWDRLGLDGQPRPVHLDHGKEVIQWNCNTEWCEEHLVNAITPIAEGKGWREEKTGLHEREFIETRRHWFSQPVSHNTEGNVNVLNLVEGKEALVLSPDNLFVPFVVHYAETFVIPAQVGEYIIQPHGASEGAEIATIKAYVRG
;
A
#
# COMPACT_ATOMS: atom_id res chain seq x y z
N MET A 1 -8.44 -13.10 25.28
CA MET A 1 -8.44 -11.94 26.21
C MET A 1 -9.56 -10.97 25.77
N LYS A 2 -9.80 -9.81 26.40
CA LYS A 2 -10.60 -8.73 25.77
C LYS A 2 -9.68 -7.55 25.55
N TYR A 3 -9.62 -7.06 24.31
CA TYR A 3 -8.73 -6.01 23.86
C TYR A 3 -9.39 -4.64 23.83
N LEU A 4 -10.73 -4.62 23.76
CA LEU A 4 -11.49 -3.38 23.73
C LEU A 4 -12.48 -3.30 24.89
N SER A 5 -12.55 -2.13 25.52
CA SER A 5 -13.62 -1.80 26.46
C SER A 5 -14.84 -1.26 25.72
N GLY A 6 -15.78 -2.12 25.36
CA GLY A 6 -17.03 -1.75 24.68
C GLY A 6 -17.10 -2.25 23.24
N ASN A 7 -17.80 -1.52 22.38
CA ASN A 7 -17.90 -1.84 20.95
C ASN A 7 -16.82 -1.09 20.17
N SER A 8 -16.32 -1.72 19.10
CA SER A 8 -15.46 -1.05 18.14
C SER A 8 -16.21 0.06 17.40
N ASN A 9 -15.49 1.13 17.12
CA ASN A 9 -15.87 2.24 16.24
C ASN A 9 -14.85 2.43 15.10
N TYR A 10 -13.97 1.45 14.87
CA TYR A 10 -12.99 1.50 13.79
C TYR A 10 -13.70 1.50 12.43
N ASP A 11 -13.46 2.52 11.62
CA ASP A 11 -14.01 2.64 10.28
C ASP A 11 -13.17 1.85 9.28
N LYS A 12 -13.79 0.80 8.73
CA LYS A 12 -13.20 -0.10 7.72
C LYS A 12 -13.35 0.42 6.29
N PHE A 13 -14.23 1.39 6.07
CA PHE A 13 -14.56 1.91 4.73
C PHE A 13 -14.59 3.44 4.74
N PRO A 14 -13.51 4.10 5.19
CA PRO A 14 -13.48 5.55 5.21
C PRO A 14 -13.56 6.11 3.78
N HIS A 15 -14.30 7.21 3.63
CA HIS A 15 -14.45 7.89 2.35
C HIS A 15 -14.28 9.40 2.48
N VAL A 16 -13.91 10.02 1.37
CA VAL A 16 -13.88 11.48 1.24
C VAL A 16 -15.17 11.93 0.57
N GLU A 17 -15.93 12.80 1.22
CA GLU A 17 -17.14 13.41 0.67
C GLU A 17 -16.75 14.47 -0.38
N ILE A 18 -17.17 14.27 -1.63
CA ILE A 18 -16.82 15.17 -2.74
C ILE A 18 -17.98 16.10 -3.07
N THR A 19 -17.76 17.39 -2.82
CA THR A 19 -18.80 18.41 -2.99
C THR A 19 -18.76 19.02 -4.40
N GLY A 20 -19.93 19.38 -4.94
CA GLY A 20 -20.06 20.08 -6.23
C GLY A 20 -20.10 19.18 -7.47
N PHE A 21 -20.07 17.85 -7.30
CA PHE A 21 -19.99 16.87 -8.39
C PHE A 21 -20.99 15.70 -8.29
N GLY A 22 -22.03 15.82 -7.45
CA GLY A 22 -22.98 14.73 -7.16
C GLY A 22 -23.65 14.06 -8.37
N ASN A 23 -24.00 14.83 -9.42
CA ASN A 23 -24.60 14.31 -10.65
C ASN A 23 -23.58 13.89 -11.73
N GLN A 24 -22.33 13.61 -11.35
CA GLN A 24 -21.26 13.23 -12.27
C GLN A 24 -20.68 11.85 -11.98
N ALA A 25 -21.39 11.05 -11.18
CA ALA A 25 -21.08 9.67 -10.90
C ALA A 25 -22.32 8.79 -11.12
N TRP A 26 -22.09 7.59 -11.63
CA TRP A 26 -23.12 6.60 -11.99
C TRP A 26 -22.70 5.23 -11.47
N GLN A 27 -23.69 4.40 -11.19
CA GLN A 27 -23.51 3.03 -10.71
C GLN A 27 -24.30 2.07 -11.60
N ASP A 28 -23.76 0.85 -11.73
CA ASP A 28 -24.29 -0.29 -12.49
C ASP A 28 -24.21 -0.11 -14.01
N TRP A 29 -24.04 -1.23 -14.72
CA TRP A 29 -23.82 -1.25 -16.16
C TRP A 29 -24.92 -0.56 -16.97
N SER A 30 -26.20 -0.74 -16.61
CA SER A 30 -27.30 -0.15 -17.38
C SER A 30 -27.27 1.38 -17.44
N THR A 31 -26.90 2.03 -16.33
CA THR A 31 -26.79 3.48 -16.23
C THR A 31 -25.55 3.97 -16.96
N ILE A 32 -24.42 3.27 -16.78
CA ILE A 32 -23.15 3.58 -17.44
C ILE A 32 -23.27 3.48 -18.96
N VAL A 33 -23.89 2.42 -19.48
CA VAL A 33 -24.14 2.26 -20.92
C VAL A 33 -24.96 3.42 -21.46
N THR A 34 -26.02 3.83 -20.74
CA THR A 34 -26.86 4.96 -21.15
C THR A 34 -26.05 6.25 -21.26
N GLU A 35 -25.23 6.56 -20.27
CA GLU A 35 -24.39 7.76 -20.26
C GLU A 35 -23.35 7.73 -21.40
N VAL A 36 -22.69 6.59 -21.63
CA VAL A 36 -21.73 6.45 -22.73
C VAL A 36 -22.43 6.53 -24.09
N GLU A 37 -23.62 5.92 -24.24
CA GLU A 37 -24.42 5.98 -25.46
C GLU A 37 -24.77 7.42 -25.85
N GLU A 38 -25.16 8.26 -24.88
CA GLU A 38 -25.43 9.69 -25.09
C GLU A 38 -24.20 10.45 -25.62
N ARG A 39 -23.00 10.08 -25.16
CA ARG A 39 -21.74 10.69 -25.59
C ARG A 39 -21.34 10.31 -27.02
N VAL A 40 -21.59 9.05 -27.41
CA VAL A 40 -21.10 8.50 -28.68
C VAL A 40 -22.09 8.62 -29.86
N SER A 41 -23.39 8.84 -29.59
CA SER A 41 -24.46 8.75 -30.60
C SER A 41 -24.54 9.92 -31.60
N ASN A 42 -23.77 11.00 -31.43
CA ASN A 42 -24.01 12.27 -32.15
C ASN A 42 -23.13 12.49 -33.39
N ASN A 43 -22.22 11.57 -33.72
CA ASN A 43 -21.28 11.75 -34.83
C ASN A 43 -21.49 10.70 -35.92
N GLN A 44 -21.18 11.07 -37.18
CA GLN A 44 -21.17 10.12 -38.29
C GLN A 44 -20.14 8.99 -38.06
N LYS A 45 -18.98 9.35 -37.49
CA LYS A 45 -17.94 8.44 -36.99
C LYS A 45 -17.63 8.86 -35.57
N HIS A 46 -17.56 7.91 -34.64
CA HIS A 46 -17.13 8.16 -33.27
C HIS A 46 -16.14 7.07 -32.85
N VAL A 47 -15.00 7.46 -32.29
CA VAL A 47 -14.00 6.54 -31.74
C VAL A 47 -14.05 6.61 -30.21
N LEU A 48 -14.59 5.57 -29.59
CA LEU A 48 -14.54 5.38 -28.14
C LEU A 48 -13.29 4.60 -27.76
N VAL A 49 -12.45 5.18 -26.92
CA VAL A 49 -11.26 4.53 -26.38
C VAL A 49 -11.52 4.13 -24.93
N ILE A 50 -11.34 2.85 -24.61
CA ILE A 50 -11.46 2.30 -23.25
C ILE A 50 -10.11 1.68 -22.89
N ASP A 51 -9.24 2.48 -22.27
CA ASP A 51 -7.93 2.01 -21.81
C ASP A 51 -8.05 1.38 -20.43
N THR A 52 -7.29 0.34 -20.15
CA THR A 52 -7.47 -0.48 -18.95
C THR A 52 -6.17 -0.62 -18.17
N TYR A 53 -6.25 -0.50 -16.85
CA TYR A 53 -5.18 -0.90 -15.96
C TYR A 53 -5.02 -2.43 -15.94
N HIS A 54 -3.86 -2.90 -15.48
CA HIS A 54 -3.62 -4.33 -15.28
C HIS A 54 -4.67 -4.92 -14.34
N GLY A 55 -5.32 -6.00 -14.76
CA GLY A 55 -6.26 -6.78 -13.95
C GLY A 55 -7.74 -6.48 -14.15
N VAL A 56 -8.08 -5.47 -14.97
CA VAL A 56 -9.46 -5.23 -15.44
C VAL A 56 -9.97 -6.46 -16.21
N ASP A 57 -11.22 -6.86 -15.97
CA ASP A 57 -11.86 -7.95 -16.71
C ASP A 57 -12.37 -7.45 -18.06
N HIS A 58 -11.64 -7.79 -19.12
CA HIS A 58 -11.98 -7.41 -20.49
C HIS A 58 -13.22 -8.12 -21.04
N ASN A 59 -13.55 -9.32 -20.54
CA ASN A 59 -14.79 -10.00 -20.94
C ASN A 59 -16.00 -9.28 -20.35
N GLU A 60 -15.91 -8.86 -19.09
CA GLU A 60 -16.96 -8.07 -18.45
C GLU A 60 -17.18 -6.75 -19.21
N LEU A 61 -16.10 -6.01 -19.55
CA LEU A 61 -16.22 -4.80 -20.37
C LEU A 61 -16.86 -5.08 -21.73
N LEU A 62 -16.43 -6.14 -22.41
CA LEU A 62 -16.94 -6.51 -23.72
C LEU A 62 -18.44 -6.82 -23.67
N GLU A 63 -18.87 -7.63 -22.70
CA GLU A 63 -20.25 -8.09 -22.58
C GLU A 63 -21.19 -7.01 -22.04
N GLN A 64 -20.75 -6.22 -21.06
CA GLN A 64 -21.62 -5.34 -20.30
C GLN A 64 -21.61 -3.88 -20.76
N LEU A 65 -20.52 -3.43 -21.40
CA LEU A 65 -20.41 -2.05 -21.90
C LEU A 65 -20.33 -2.01 -23.43
N ILE A 66 -19.40 -2.74 -24.04
CA ILE A 66 -19.09 -2.59 -25.47
C ILE A 66 -20.19 -3.20 -26.34
N THR A 67 -20.63 -4.42 -26.05
CA THR A 67 -21.66 -5.11 -26.84
C THR A 67 -22.99 -4.35 -26.84
N PRO A 68 -23.50 -3.83 -25.69
CA PRO A 68 -24.71 -3.03 -25.66
C PRO A 68 -24.66 -1.74 -26.49
N LEU A 69 -23.48 -1.12 -26.65
CA LEU A 69 -23.30 0.07 -27.51
C LEU A 69 -23.39 -0.25 -29.01
N ASN A 70 -23.44 -1.54 -29.39
CA ASN A 70 -23.58 -2.02 -30.77
C ASN A 70 -22.59 -1.34 -31.77
N PRO A 71 -21.28 -1.41 -31.52
CA PRO A 71 -20.28 -0.75 -32.37
C PRO A 71 -20.16 -1.42 -33.74
N SER A 72 -19.84 -0.61 -34.77
CA SER A 72 -19.54 -1.09 -36.11
C SER A 72 -18.21 -1.86 -36.17
N HIS A 73 -17.25 -1.46 -35.34
CA HIS A 73 -15.93 -2.08 -35.23
C HIS A 73 -15.47 -2.12 -33.78
N VAL A 74 -14.89 -3.24 -33.37
CA VAL A 74 -14.28 -3.43 -32.06
C VAL A 74 -12.83 -3.84 -32.29
N VAL A 75 -11.91 -3.16 -31.61
CA VAL A 75 -10.47 -3.40 -31.66
C VAL A 75 -10.00 -3.75 -30.26
N PHE A 76 -9.46 -4.95 -30.08
CA PHE A 76 -8.83 -5.38 -28.84
C PHE A 76 -7.31 -5.22 -28.92
N THR A 77 -6.74 -4.31 -28.13
CA THR A 77 -5.36 -3.86 -28.32
C THR A 77 -4.31 -4.87 -27.90
N ASP A 78 -4.64 -5.76 -26.95
CA ASP A 78 -3.76 -6.83 -26.51
C ASP A 78 -3.42 -7.84 -27.63
N GLU A 79 -4.14 -7.88 -28.75
CA GLU A 79 -3.76 -8.71 -29.91
C GLU A 79 -2.47 -8.23 -30.60
N ALA A 80 -2.08 -6.97 -30.37
CA ALA A 80 -0.85 -6.38 -30.89
C ALA A 80 0.34 -6.50 -29.93
N LYS A 81 0.19 -7.10 -28.74
CA LYS A 81 1.32 -7.36 -27.85
C LYS A 81 2.31 -8.33 -28.49
N TYR A 82 3.58 -8.25 -28.09
CA TYR A 82 4.57 -9.26 -28.46
C TYR A 82 4.19 -10.63 -27.90
N SER A 83 4.76 -11.70 -28.47
CA SER A 83 4.54 -13.06 -27.95
C SER A 83 5.06 -13.18 -26.50
N GLU A 84 4.51 -14.13 -25.76
CA GLU A 84 4.95 -14.43 -24.39
C GLU A 84 6.46 -14.71 -24.33
N GLU A 85 7.01 -15.46 -25.29
CA GLU A 85 8.44 -15.75 -25.40
C GLU A 85 9.27 -14.46 -25.52
N HIS A 86 8.84 -13.53 -26.36
CA HIS A 86 9.54 -12.26 -26.54
C HIS A 86 9.46 -11.38 -25.29
N ILE A 87 8.28 -11.30 -24.65
CA ILE A 87 8.11 -10.55 -23.40
C ILE A 87 8.97 -11.17 -22.29
N PHE A 88 9.08 -12.51 -22.23
CA PHE A 88 9.96 -13.18 -21.28
C PHE A 88 11.44 -12.82 -21.53
N GLU A 89 11.91 -12.87 -22.78
CA GLU A 89 13.27 -12.45 -23.13
C GLU A 89 13.56 -10.99 -22.76
N MET A 90 12.57 -10.10 -22.93
CA MET A 90 12.69 -8.69 -22.53
C MET A 90 12.86 -8.53 -21.01
N LEU A 91 12.20 -9.39 -20.22
CA LEU A 91 12.11 -9.27 -18.76
C LEU A 91 13.01 -10.26 -17.99
N GLU A 92 13.78 -11.10 -18.68
CA GLU A 92 14.56 -12.21 -18.10
C GLU A 92 15.46 -11.72 -16.94
N ARG A 93 16.12 -10.58 -17.12
CA ARG A 93 17.01 -9.99 -16.11
C ARG A 93 16.29 -9.41 -14.90
N ASN A 94 14.99 -9.15 -15.01
CA ASN A 94 14.21 -8.43 -14.01
C ASN A 94 13.36 -9.34 -13.15
N ILE A 95 12.81 -10.44 -13.68
CA ILE A 95 11.97 -11.33 -12.87
C ILE A 95 12.81 -12.26 -12.00
N THR A 96 14.00 -12.68 -12.45
CA THR A 96 14.91 -13.62 -11.75
C THR A 96 14.27 -14.96 -11.34
N ASP A 97 15.11 -15.91 -10.91
CA ASP A 97 14.65 -17.23 -10.44
C ASP A 97 14.17 -17.23 -8.98
N ASP A 98 14.43 -16.14 -8.23
CA ASP A 98 13.97 -16.00 -6.85
C ASP A 98 12.44 -16.05 -6.78
N ARG A 99 11.84 -16.69 -5.77
CA ARG A 99 10.38 -16.86 -5.68
C ARG A 99 9.65 -15.53 -5.41
N VAL A 100 10.31 -14.57 -4.77
CA VAL A 100 9.74 -13.33 -4.23
C VAL A 100 10.34 -12.08 -4.89
N PHE A 101 11.65 -12.06 -5.14
CA PHE A 101 12.36 -10.86 -5.56
C PHE A 101 12.63 -10.78 -7.06
N GLY A 102 12.37 -9.60 -7.62
CA GLY A 102 12.82 -9.19 -8.95
C GLY A 102 13.71 -7.95 -8.86
N VAL A 103 14.01 -7.36 -10.02
CA VAL A 103 14.79 -6.13 -10.15
C VAL A 103 13.94 -5.11 -10.89
N ILE A 104 13.84 -3.90 -10.32
CA ILE A 104 13.04 -2.82 -10.89
C ILE A 104 13.50 -2.47 -12.30
N ALA A 105 12.54 -2.34 -13.22
CA ALA A 105 12.81 -2.02 -14.63
C ALA A 105 12.08 -0.75 -15.09
N PRO A 106 12.73 0.14 -15.87
CA PRO A 106 12.12 1.36 -16.37
C PRO A 106 11.32 1.18 -17.68
N HIS A 107 10.85 -0.03 -18.01
CA HIS A 107 10.16 -0.35 -19.27
C HIS A 107 8.93 0.51 -19.54
N LYS A 108 8.66 0.94 -20.76
CA LYS A 108 7.42 1.69 -21.06
C LYS A 108 6.38 0.77 -21.71
N LEU A 109 5.09 1.04 -21.47
CA LEU A 109 4.02 0.16 -21.95
C LEU A 109 4.08 -0.06 -23.48
N ASN A 110 4.44 0.98 -24.24
CA ASN A 110 4.57 0.92 -25.70
C ASN A 110 5.71 0.00 -26.19
N GLU A 111 6.65 -0.39 -25.32
CA GLU A 111 7.75 -1.31 -25.68
C GLU A 111 7.28 -2.76 -25.79
N PHE A 112 6.11 -3.08 -25.23
CA PHE A 112 5.55 -4.44 -25.22
C PHE A 112 4.62 -4.73 -26.41
N PHE A 113 4.44 -3.77 -27.32
CA PHE A 113 3.62 -3.91 -28.52
C PHE A 113 4.46 -4.04 -29.78
N ASP A 114 4.04 -4.91 -30.68
CA ASP A 114 4.60 -5.04 -32.01
C ASP A 114 4.31 -3.76 -32.82
N ALA A 115 5.36 -3.07 -33.23
CA ALA A 115 5.25 -1.78 -33.92
C ALA A 115 4.54 -1.86 -35.28
N GLU A 116 4.67 -2.99 -36.00
CA GLU A 116 4.00 -3.18 -37.29
C GLU A 116 2.51 -3.40 -37.08
N LYS A 117 2.13 -4.30 -36.16
CA LYS A 117 0.71 -4.55 -35.81
C LYS A 117 0.03 -3.30 -35.27
N LEU A 118 0.71 -2.56 -34.40
CA LEU A 118 0.20 -1.31 -33.84
C LEU A 118 -0.08 -0.30 -34.95
N SER A 119 0.84 -0.15 -35.91
CA SER A 119 0.67 0.75 -37.06
C SER A 119 -0.46 0.30 -38.00
N GLU A 120 -0.61 -1.01 -38.21
CA GLU A 120 -1.70 -1.57 -39.00
C GLU A 120 -3.07 -1.27 -38.38
N ILE A 121 -3.22 -1.54 -37.07
CA ILE A 121 -4.47 -1.29 -36.34
C ILE A 121 -4.81 0.21 -36.33
N LYS A 122 -3.81 1.08 -36.14
CA LYS A 122 -3.99 2.54 -36.29
C LYS A 122 -4.59 2.90 -37.63
N HIS A 123 -4.00 2.38 -38.71
CA HIS A 123 -4.47 2.66 -40.05
C HIS A 123 -5.90 2.15 -40.27
N GLN A 124 -6.25 0.97 -39.73
CA GLN A 124 -7.61 0.44 -39.79
C GLN A 124 -8.63 1.39 -39.11
N ILE A 125 -8.33 1.85 -37.90
CA ILE A 125 -9.18 2.81 -37.15
C ILE A 125 -9.32 4.14 -37.90
N GLU A 126 -8.23 4.66 -38.46
CA GLU A 126 -8.21 5.90 -39.24
C GLU A 126 -9.03 5.78 -40.53
N SER A 127 -8.94 4.63 -41.21
CA SER A 127 -9.57 4.37 -42.50
C SER A 127 -11.10 4.23 -42.45
N ALA A 128 -11.66 3.85 -41.29
CA ALA A 128 -13.10 3.75 -41.11
C ALA A 128 -13.75 5.15 -41.26
N THR A 129 -14.86 5.24 -42.00
CA THR A 129 -15.49 6.52 -42.38
C THR A 129 -16.79 6.83 -41.65
N ASP A 130 -17.41 5.84 -41.01
CA ASP A 130 -18.66 5.97 -40.27
C ASP A 130 -18.78 4.91 -39.17
N GLY A 131 -19.76 5.10 -38.28
CA GLY A 131 -20.08 4.20 -37.20
C GLY A 131 -19.32 4.46 -35.89
N LEU A 132 -19.70 3.71 -34.87
CA LEU A 132 -18.99 3.66 -33.60
C LEU A 132 -17.85 2.63 -33.69
N ILE A 133 -16.64 3.08 -33.40
CA ILE A 133 -15.45 2.24 -33.31
C ILE A 133 -15.04 2.22 -31.85
N VAL A 134 -14.95 1.04 -31.25
CA VAL A 134 -14.49 0.87 -29.87
C VAL A 134 -13.10 0.28 -29.89
N VAL A 135 -12.13 0.99 -29.31
CA VAL A 135 -10.76 0.53 -29.11
C VAL A 135 -10.59 0.28 -27.62
N TYR A 136 -10.37 -0.97 -27.22
CA TYR A 136 -10.28 -1.32 -25.80
C TYR A 136 -9.15 -2.30 -25.50
N GLY A 137 -8.72 -2.31 -24.24
CA GLY A 137 -7.64 -3.16 -23.75
C GLY A 137 -6.49 -2.34 -23.18
N HIS A 138 -5.38 -3.02 -22.85
CA HIS A 138 -4.23 -2.33 -22.30
C HIS A 138 -3.59 -1.44 -23.36
N GLY A 139 -3.29 -0.20 -23.00
CA GLY A 139 -2.62 0.73 -23.90
C GLY A 139 -3.51 1.20 -25.05
N ALA A 140 -4.84 1.14 -24.93
CA ALA A 140 -5.77 1.53 -25.98
C ALA A 140 -5.51 2.94 -26.55
N LYS A 141 -5.08 3.89 -25.70
CA LYS A 141 -4.73 5.26 -26.12
C LYS A 141 -3.47 5.30 -27.01
N LEU A 142 -2.64 4.25 -27.01
CA LEU A 142 -1.54 4.14 -27.99
C LEU A 142 -2.04 3.95 -29.42
N PHE A 143 -3.25 3.43 -29.62
CA PHE A 143 -3.82 3.05 -30.92
C PHE A 143 -4.77 4.09 -31.49
N ALA A 144 -5.39 4.91 -30.63
CA ALA A 144 -6.22 6.03 -31.07
C ALA A 144 -6.27 7.11 -29.99
N GLU A 145 -6.33 8.37 -30.40
CA GLU A 145 -6.65 9.47 -29.47
C GLU A 145 -8.12 9.36 -29.01
N GLY A 146 -9.05 8.99 -29.89
CA GLY A 146 -10.46 8.86 -29.54
C GLY A 146 -11.21 10.20 -29.45
N ASP A 147 -12.51 10.15 -29.69
CA ASP A 147 -13.45 11.26 -29.47
C ASP A 147 -14.00 11.28 -28.04
N THR A 148 -14.10 10.10 -27.42
CA THR A 148 -14.42 9.89 -26.01
C THR A 148 -13.40 8.92 -25.42
N PHE A 149 -12.92 9.21 -24.21
CA PHE A 149 -11.91 8.40 -23.53
C PHE A 149 -12.36 7.98 -22.12
N ILE A 150 -12.44 6.67 -21.92
CA ILE A 150 -12.69 6.02 -20.63
C ILE A 150 -11.38 5.35 -20.16
N TYR A 151 -11.02 5.56 -18.90
CA TYR A 151 -9.96 4.79 -18.25
C TYR A 151 -10.59 3.86 -17.21
N ALA A 152 -10.43 2.54 -17.38
CA ALA A 152 -10.90 1.54 -16.43
C ALA A 152 -9.76 1.16 -15.47
N ASP A 153 -10.02 1.27 -14.17
CA ASP A 153 -9.03 1.05 -13.11
C ASP A 153 -9.60 0.21 -11.95
N LEU A 154 -8.70 -0.26 -11.10
CA LEU A 154 -8.98 -1.03 -9.88
C LEU A 154 -7.77 -1.01 -8.95
N ALA A 155 -8.01 -1.10 -7.65
CA ALA A 155 -6.97 -1.14 -6.64
C ALA A 155 -6.15 -2.44 -6.75
N ARG A 156 -4.86 -2.35 -6.43
CA ARG A 156 -3.94 -3.49 -6.50
C ARG A 156 -4.34 -4.61 -5.57
N TRP A 157 -4.92 -4.30 -4.42
CA TRP A 157 -5.47 -5.30 -3.52
C TRP A 157 -6.45 -6.24 -4.21
N GLU A 158 -7.36 -5.73 -5.04
CA GLU A 158 -8.29 -6.57 -5.80
C GLU A 158 -7.57 -7.42 -6.86
N ILE A 159 -6.53 -6.88 -7.53
CA ILE A 159 -5.68 -7.68 -8.45
C ILE A 159 -5.07 -8.87 -7.70
N GLN A 160 -4.56 -8.65 -6.48
CA GLN A 160 -4.03 -9.72 -5.64
C GLN A 160 -5.12 -10.76 -5.28
N GLN A 161 -6.34 -10.32 -4.99
CA GLN A 161 -7.43 -11.24 -4.72
C GLN A 161 -7.82 -12.05 -5.97
N ARG A 162 -7.86 -11.44 -7.16
CA ARG A 162 -8.07 -12.16 -8.43
C ARG A 162 -6.99 -13.21 -8.67
N PHE A 163 -5.71 -12.91 -8.35
CA PHE A 163 -4.65 -13.91 -8.40
C PHE A 163 -4.92 -15.09 -7.46
N ARG A 164 -5.30 -14.81 -6.21
CA ARG A 164 -5.63 -15.84 -5.20
C ARG A 164 -6.84 -16.69 -5.58
N ARG A 165 -7.83 -16.10 -6.25
CA ARG A 165 -9.03 -16.82 -6.75
C ARG A 165 -8.77 -17.58 -8.05
N GLY A 166 -7.61 -17.39 -8.70
CA GLY A 166 -7.26 -18.04 -9.97
C GLY A 166 -8.02 -17.46 -11.17
N GLU A 167 -8.55 -16.25 -11.04
CA GLU A 167 -9.36 -15.57 -12.07
C GLU A 167 -8.49 -14.81 -13.07
N LEU A 168 -7.25 -14.48 -12.69
CA LEU A 168 -6.37 -13.59 -13.43
C LEU A 168 -4.91 -14.09 -13.39
N GLY A 169 -4.21 -13.97 -14.53
CA GLY A 169 -2.76 -14.11 -14.66
C GLY A 169 -2.08 -12.75 -14.84
N ASN A 170 -0.76 -12.73 -14.90
CA ASN A 170 -0.01 -11.53 -15.24
C ASN A 170 -0.27 -11.10 -16.69
N TRP A 171 -0.09 -9.82 -16.99
CA TRP A 171 -0.26 -9.31 -18.33
C TRP A 171 0.81 -9.85 -19.29
N GLY A 172 0.35 -10.37 -20.45
CA GLY A 172 1.23 -10.85 -21.52
C GLY A 172 1.81 -12.25 -21.30
N VAL A 173 1.26 -13.03 -20.37
CA VAL A 173 1.67 -14.42 -20.09
C VAL A 173 0.45 -15.24 -19.62
N GLU A 174 0.35 -16.49 -20.04
CA GLU A 174 -0.70 -17.40 -19.54
C GLU A 174 -0.19 -18.15 -18.30
N ASN A 175 -0.33 -17.55 -17.11
CA ASN A 175 0.22 -18.10 -15.86
C ASN A 175 -0.77 -18.13 -14.67
N THR A 176 -2.07 -18.28 -14.92
CA THR A 176 -3.10 -18.38 -13.87
C THR A 176 -2.83 -19.49 -12.85
N ASP A 177 -2.19 -20.58 -13.29
CA ASP A 177 -1.83 -21.74 -12.47
C ASP A 177 -0.48 -21.59 -11.74
N GLU A 178 0.24 -20.49 -11.96
CA GLU A 178 1.53 -20.23 -11.29
C GLU A 178 1.32 -19.80 -9.82
N ASP A 179 2.33 -20.10 -9.01
CA ASP A 179 2.43 -19.65 -7.62
C ASP A 179 2.13 -18.14 -7.48
N VAL A 180 1.25 -17.80 -6.55
CA VAL A 180 0.75 -16.42 -6.35
C VAL A 180 1.90 -15.46 -6.05
N LEU A 181 2.94 -15.91 -5.33
CA LEU A 181 4.10 -15.05 -5.03
C LEU A 181 4.89 -14.69 -6.29
N ARG A 182 5.01 -15.60 -7.25
CA ARG A 182 5.68 -15.33 -8.52
C ARG A 182 4.86 -14.37 -9.39
N ARG A 183 3.53 -14.53 -9.37
CA ARG A 183 2.63 -13.59 -10.06
C ARG A 183 2.69 -12.20 -9.46
N TYR A 184 2.66 -12.12 -8.14
CA TYR A 184 2.81 -10.87 -7.40
C TYR A 184 4.15 -10.20 -7.69
N LYS A 185 5.26 -10.96 -7.66
CA LYS A 185 6.61 -10.47 -8.03
C LYS A 185 6.60 -9.81 -9.40
N ARG A 186 6.07 -10.48 -10.43
CA ARG A 186 6.00 -9.90 -11.78
C ARG A 186 5.17 -8.62 -11.82
N ALA A 187 4.03 -8.61 -11.13
CA ALA A 187 3.16 -7.44 -11.05
C ALA A 187 3.85 -6.26 -10.37
N PHE A 188 4.47 -6.49 -9.21
CA PHE A 188 5.16 -5.48 -8.43
C PHE A 188 6.37 -4.90 -9.16
N PHE A 189 7.32 -5.74 -9.59
CA PHE A 189 8.60 -5.28 -10.12
C PHE A 189 8.49 -4.69 -11.53
N ILE A 190 7.46 -5.07 -12.30
CA ILE A 190 7.32 -4.67 -13.71
C ILE A 190 5.97 -4.02 -13.97
N GLU A 191 4.89 -4.78 -13.90
CA GLU A 191 3.62 -4.38 -14.53
C GLU A 191 3.05 -3.12 -13.90
N TRP A 192 2.82 -3.11 -12.58
CA TRP A 192 2.25 -1.95 -11.91
C TRP A 192 3.07 -0.68 -12.14
N ARG A 193 4.40 -0.77 -12.18
CA ARG A 193 5.27 0.38 -12.48
C ARG A 193 5.20 0.83 -13.94
N VAL A 194 5.06 -0.10 -14.88
CA VAL A 194 4.84 0.19 -16.31
C VAL A 194 3.50 0.88 -16.51
N PHE A 195 2.44 0.31 -15.92
CA PHE A 195 1.07 0.80 -16.02
C PHE A 195 0.88 2.14 -15.30
N ASP A 196 1.47 2.34 -14.13
CA ASP A 196 1.42 3.61 -13.40
C ASP A 196 2.03 4.75 -14.23
N ARG A 197 3.25 4.55 -14.76
CA ARG A 197 3.91 5.56 -15.61
C ARG A 197 3.13 5.87 -16.89
N TYR A 198 2.38 4.90 -17.39
CA TYR A 198 1.49 5.10 -18.53
C TYR A 198 0.25 5.89 -18.12
N LYS A 199 -0.47 5.45 -17.08
CA LYS A 199 -1.76 6.03 -16.67
C LYS A 199 -1.65 7.44 -16.12
N THR A 200 -0.56 7.80 -15.44
CA THR A 200 -0.40 9.15 -14.84
C THR A 200 -0.60 10.27 -15.87
N LYS A 201 -0.19 10.05 -17.12
CA LYS A 201 -0.34 11.05 -18.19
C LYS A 201 -1.75 11.07 -18.78
N LEU A 202 -2.49 9.98 -18.65
CA LEU A 202 -3.78 9.76 -19.29
C LEU A 202 -4.95 10.15 -18.42
N LEU A 203 -4.89 9.87 -17.12
CA LEU A 203 -6.00 10.15 -16.19
C LEU A 203 -6.50 11.61 -16.24
N PRO A 204 -5.63 12.65 -16.34
CA PRO A 204 -6.11 14.04 -16.50
C PRO A 204 -6.83 14.33 -17.82
N GLN A 205 -6.72 13.43 -18.81
CA GLN A 205 -7.33 13.55 -20.14
C GLN A 205 -8.60 12.70 -20.29
N ALA A 206 -8.92 11.84 -19.31
CA ALA A 206 -10.08 10.97 -19.38
C ALA A 206 -11.38 11.78 -19.35
N ASP A 207 -12.33 11.43 -20.22
CA ASP A 207 -13.71 11.90 -20.09
C ASP A 207 -14.39 11.21 -18.90
N PHE A 208 -14.07 9.94 -18.67
CA PHE A 208 -14.58 9.13 -17.56
C PHE A 208 -13.51 8.22 -16.95
N LEU A 209 -13.56 8.06 -15.63
CA LEU A 209 -12.92 6.98 -14.90
C LEU A 209 -13.97 5.91 -14.58
N LEU A 210 -13.65 4.65 -14.84
CA LEU A 210 -14.49 3.49 -14.58
C LEU A 210 -13.84 2.64 -13.48
N ASP A 211 -14.45 2.61 -12.30
CA ASP A 211 -14.12 1.73 -11.18
C ASP A 211 -14.62 0.31 -11.47
N THR A 212 -13.68 -0.64 -11.50
CA THR A 212 -13.92 -2.06 -11.78
C THR A 212 -13.52 -2.99 -10.63
N ASN A 213 -13.37 -2.47 -9.40
CA ASN A 213 -12.96 -3.25 -8.23
C ASN A 213 -13.92 -4.41 -7.95
N VAL A 214 -15.23 -4.14 -7.99
CA VAL A 214 -16.25 -5.15 -7.69
C VAL A 214 -16.93 -5.62 -8.98
N ALA A 215 -16.73 -6.90 -9.32
CA ALA A 215 -17.30 -7.52 -10.51
C ALA A 215 -18.83 -7.29 -10.60
N LEU A 216 -19.30 -6.99 -11.80
CA LEU A 216 -20.70 -6.72 -12.14
C LEU A 216 -21.37 -5.53 -11.41
N THR A 217 -20.61 -4.78 -10.61
CA THR A 217 -21.11 -3.60 -9.88
C THR A 217 -20.17 -2.40 -10.07
N PRO A 218 -19.94 -1.99 -11.34
CA PRO A 218 -19.05 -0.89 -11.66
C PRO A 218 -19.61 0.44 -11.16
N LYS A 219 -18.72 1.42 -11.02
CA LYS A 219 -19.08 2.83 -10.90
C LYS A 219 -18.30 3.62 -11.94
N MET A 220 -18.90 4.65 -12.48
CA MET A 220 -18.24 5.54 -13.42
C MET A 220 -18.37 6.97 -12.91
N VAL A 221 -17.33 7.76 -13.07
CA VAL A 221 -17.32 9.18 -12.73
C VAL A 221 -16.69 9.97 -13.86
N THR A 222 -17.14 11.20 -14.09
CA THR A 222 -16.46 12.04 -15.10
C THR A 222 -15.00 12.28 -14.67
N GLY A 223 -14.08 12.36 -15.64
CA GLY A 223 -12.68 12.64 -15.33
C GLY A 223 -12.49 13.99 -14.63
N LYS A 224 -13.35 14.97 -14.92
CA LYS A 224 -13.39 16.25 -14.19
C LYS A 224 -13.75 16.07 -12.72
N ALA A 225 -14.78 15.28 -12.42
CA ALA A 225 -15.19 15.01 -11.04
C ALA A 225 -14.13 14.20 -10.30
N PHE A 226 -13.51 13.21 -10.94
CA PHE A 226 -12.39 12.45 -10.40
C PHE A 226 -11.21 13.36 -9.99
N MET A 227 -10.73 14.21 -10.90
CA MET A 227 -9.62 15.14 -10.59
C MET A 227 -9.97 16.10 -9.45
N ALA A 228 -11.22 16.59 -9.41
CA ALA A 228 -11.70 17.43 -8.31
C ALA A 228 -11.80 16.67 -6.98
N GLY A 229 -12.09 15.37 -7.01
CA GLY A 229 -12.09 14.49 -5.85
C GLY A 229 -10.69 14.33 -5.25
N LEU A 230 -9.67 14.12 -6.08
CA LEU A 230 -8.26 14.09 -5.65
C LEU A 230 -7.82 15.44 -5.07
N GLU A 231 -8.18 16.54 -5.73
CA GLU A 231 -7.88 17.90 -5.26
C GLU A 231 -8.55 18.22 -3.90
N GLN A 232 -9.80 17.80 -3.68
CA GLN A 232 -10.47 17.96 -2.38
C GLN A 232 -9.86 17.06 -1.30
N THR A 233 -9.34 15.89 -1.67
CA THR A 233 -8.68 14.97 -0.73
C THR A 233 -7.40 15.59 -0.15
N VAL A 234 -6.55 16.21 -0.98
CA VAL A 234 -5.30 16.83 -0.50
C VAL A 234 -5.49 18.13 0.31
N GLN A 235 -6.72 18.62 0.46
CA GLN A 235 -7.04 19.83 1.22
C GLN A 235 -7.50 19.55 2.66
N GLN A 236 -7.61 18.27 3.05
CA GLN A 236 -8.16 17.88 4.34
C GLN A 236 -7.49 16.60 4.87
N PRO A 237 -7.65 16.28 6.16
CA PRO A 237 -7.32 14.95 6.68
C PRO A 237 -8.12 13.88 5.96
N PHE A 238 -7.49 12.74 5.67
CA PHE A 238 -8.18 11.60 5.06
C PHE A 238 -7.60 10.27 5.55
N ARG A 239 -8.33 9.19 5.28
CA ARG A 239 -7.89 7.81 5.49
C ARG A 239 -7.99 7.03 4.18
N LEU A 240 -7.17 5.98 4.09
CA LEU A 240 -7.26 4.99 3.03
C LEU A 240 -8.14 3.84 3.48
N VAL A 241 -8.59 3.01 2.54
CA VAL A 241 -9.34 1.78 2.89
C VAL A 241 -8.34 0.74 3.40
N PRO A 242 -8.39 0.36 4.69
CA PRO A 242 -7.55 -0.70 5.20
C PRO A 242 -7.96 -2.06 4.63
N PHE A 243 -7.00 -2.95 4.42
CA PHE A 243 -7.29 -4.36 4.19
C PHE A 243 -6.59 -5.24 5.21
N PHE A 244 -7.23 -6.38 5.50
CA PHE A 244 -6.87 -7.28 6.58
C PHE A 244 -6.62 -8.69 6.01
N ASP A 245 -5.47 -9.28 6.31
CA ASP A 245 -5.06 -10.55 5.72
C ASP A 245 -4.70 -11.59 6.81
N PRO A 246 -5.24 -12.83 6.75
CA PRO A 246 -4.79 -13.91 7.60
C PRO A 246 -3.34 -14.30 7.33
N GLY A 247 -2.70 -14.94 8.31
CA GLY A 247 -1.32 -15.40 8.19
C GLY A 247 -0.99 -16.52 9.16
N VAL A 248 0.13 -17.22 8.91
CA VAL A 248 0.57 -18.38 9.71
C VAL A 248 0.79 -18.05 11.19
N TRP A 249 1.08 -16.80 11.50
CA TRP A 249 1.37 -16.30 12.84
C TRP A 249 0.24 -15.44 13.43
N GLY A 250 -0.82 -15.18 12.66
CA GLY A 250 -1.82 -14.18 12.96
C GLY A 250 -2.56 -14.40 14.27
N GLY A 251 -2.91 -13.30 14.91
CA GLY A 251 -3.60 -13.22 16.19
C GLY A 251 -5.11 -12.96 16.07
N GLN A 252 -5.66 -12.44 17.16
CA GLN A 252 -7.10 -12.29 17.37
C GLN A 252 -7.52 -10.86 17.69
N TRP A 253 -6.58 -9.93 17.89
CA TRP A 253 -6.85 -8.57 18.35
C TRP A 253 -7.67 -7.78 17.34
N MET A 254 -7.32 -7.88 16.06
CA MET A 254 -8.01 -7.13 15.01
C MET A 254 -9.48 -7.56 14.84
N LYS A 255 -9.86 -8.78 15.22
CA LYS A 255 -11.27 -9.21 15.21
C LYS A 255 -12.13 -8.36 16.13
N GLU A 256 -11.62 -8.11 17.34
CA GLU A 256 -12.35 -7.34 18.35
C GLU A 256 -12.24 -5.84 18.08
N VAL A 257 -11.02 -5.33 17.87
CA VAL A 257 -10.78 -3.89 17.80
C VAL A 257 -11.17 -3.28 16.46
N CYS A 258 -11.03 -4.01 15.36
CA CYS A 258 -11.42 -3.56 14.01
C CYS A 258 -12.78 -4.13 13.54
N ASP A 259 -13.52 -4.83 14.42
CA ASP A 259 -14.82 -5.44 14.12
C ASP A 259 -14.76 -6.37 12.87
N LEU A 260 -13.78 -7.26 12.83
CA LEU A 260 -13.61 -8.18 11.69
C LEU A 260 -14.39 -9.49 11.88
N ASP A 261 -14.53 -10.23 10.78
CA ASP A 261 -15.24 -11.51 10.75
C ASP A 261 -14.64 -12.52 11.74
N GLU A 262 -15.35 -12.76 12.85
CA GLU A 262 -14.93 -13.69 13.89
C GLU A 262 -14.75 -15.13 13.40
N THR A 263 -15.38 -15.50 12.27
CA THR A 263 -15.32 -16.85 11.71
C THR A 263 -13.99 -17.15 11.00
N LYS A 264 -13.23 -16.12 10.61
CA LYS A 264 -11.87 -16.31 10.10
C LYS A 264 -10.96 -16.89 11.20
N PRO A 265 -9.97 -17.73 10.88
CA PRO A 265 -9.10 -18.31 11.90
C PRO A 265 -8.31 -17.23 12.67
N ASN A 266 -7.75 -16.27 11.95
CA ASN A 266 -6.96 -15.16 12.50
C ASN A 266 -6.89 -14.00 11.49
N TYR A 267 -6.22 -12.93 11.92
CA TYR A 267 -5.67 -11.89 11.06
C TYR A 267 -4.22 -11.65 11.48
N ALA A 268 -3.32 -11.52 10.51
CA ALA A 268 -1.91 -11.29 10.74
C ALA A 268 -1.53 -9.86 10.40
N TRP A 269 -1.90 -9.43 9.19
CA TRP A 269 -1.57 -8.11 8.68
C TRP A 269 -2.81 -7.23 8.55
N CYS A 270 -2.64 -5.94 8.82
CA CYS A 270 -3.47 -4.89 8.23
C CYS A 270 -2.60 -3.79 7.64
N PHE A 271 -2.87 -3.47 6.39
CA PHE A 271 -2.25 -2.36 5.67
C PHE A 271 -3.23 -1.20 5.76
N ASP A 272 -3.05 -0.32 6.76
CA ASP A 272 -3.98 0.80 7.04
C ASP A 272 -3.55 2.08 6.30
N CYS A 273 -2.25 2.25 6.04
CA CYS A 273 -1.74 3.34 5.22
C CYS A 273 -0.52 2.92 4.39
N VAL A 274 -0.76 2.16 3.32
CA VAL A 274 0.18 1.78 2.28
C VAL A 274 -0.40 2.18 0.92
N PRO A 275 -0.22 3.45 0.49
CA PRO A 275 -0.91 3.99 -0.68
C PRO A 275 -0.71 3.21 -1.98
N GLU A 276 0.40 2.48 -2.09
CA GLU A 276 0.68 1.59 -3.21
C GLU A 276 -0.31 0.42 -3.30
N GLU A 277 -0.83 -0.08 -2.18
CA GLU A 277 -1.70 -1.27 -2.13
C GLU A 277 -3.16 -0.93 -1.81
N ASN A 278 -3.40 0.12 -1.02
CA ASN A 278 -4.74 0.51 -0.60
C ASN A 278 -5.56 1.15 -1.73
N SER A 279 -6.85 1.31 -1.44
CA SER A 279 -7.76 2.14 -2.22
C SER A 279 -8.16 3.41 -1.47
N LEU A 280 -8.79 4.32 -2.20
CA LEU A 280 -9.40 5.55 -1.71
C LEU A 280 -10.86 5.56 -2.17
N LEU A 281 -11.78 5.79 -1.25
CA LEU A 281 -13.20 5.95 -1.57
C LEU A 281 -13.54 7.43 -1.75
N LEU A 282 -14.07 7.77 -2.93
CA LEU A 282 -14.55 9.10 -3.26
C LEU A 282 -16.08 9.04 -3.39
N LYS A 283 -16.78 9.75 -2.52
CA LYS A 283 -18.24 9.73 -2.48
C LYS A 283 -18.84 10.96 -3.14
N TYR A 284 -19.70 10.73 -4.14
CA TYR A 284 -20.42 11.73 -4.92
C TYR A 284 -21.92 11.52 -4.68
N ASP A 285 -22.50 12.29 -3.76
CA ASP A 285 -23.85 12.07 -3.23
C ASP A 285 -24.04 10.61 -2.76
N ASP A 286 -24.78 9.79 -3.52
CA ASP A 286 -25.09 8.40 -3.18
C ASP A 286 -24.12 7.37 -3.82
N VAL A 287 -23.26 7.80 -4.74
CA VAL A 287 -22.32 6.91 -5.46
C VAL A 287 -20.93 6.99 -4.83
N ILE A 288 -20.41 5.84 -4.41
CA ILE A 288 -19.03 5.71 -3.91
C ILE A 288 -18.19 5.04 -5.00
N VAL A 289 -17.16 5.76 -5.45
CA VAL A 289 -16.19 5.28 -6.43
C VAL A 289 -14.92 4.88 -5.68
N GLU A 290 -14.46 3.65 -5.89
CA GLU A 290 -13.22 3.14 -5.34
C GLU A 290 -12.09 3.29 -6.38
N VAL A 291 -11.03 4.01 -6.00
CA VAL A 291 -9.87 4.23 -6.87
C VAL A 291 -8.59 3.76 -6.18
N PRO A 292 -7.54 3.36 -6.91
CA PRO A 292 -6.24 3.13 -6.30
C PRO A 292 -5.78 4.40 -5.55
N SER A 293 -5.40 4.29 -4.29
CA SER A 293 -4.87 5.47 -3.57
C SER A 293 -3.57 5.98 -4.20
N GLN A 294 -2.87 5.12 -4.93
CA GLN A 294 -1.72 5.46 -5.74
C GLN A 294 -2.03 6.55 -6.79
N ASP A 295 -3.27 6.69 -7.25
CA ASP A 295 -3.64 7.75 -8.18
C ASP A 295 -3.53 9.14 -7.55
N LEU A 296 -3.88 9.26 -6.26
CA LEU A 296 -3.69 10.48 -5.49
C LEU A 296 -2.19 10.83 -5.40
N VAL A 297 -1.33 9.83 -5.15
CA VAL A 297 0.12 10.02 -5.05
C VAL A 297 0.70 10.44 -6.41
N LEU A 298 0.28 9.80 -7.50
CA LEU A 298 0.80 10.07 -8.84
C LEU A 298 0.33 11.40 -9.43
N LEU A 299 -0.91 11.82 -9.12
CA LEU A 299 -1.54 13.00 -9.72
C LEU A 299 -1.44 14.25 -8.84
N GLU A 300 -1.32 14.10 -7.51
CA GLU A 300 -1.20 15.21 -6.56
C GLU A 300 0.07 15.17 -5.66
N PRO A 301 1.24 14.70 -6.14
CA PRO A 301 2.37 14.38 -5.27
C PRO A 301 2.87 15.59 -4.48
N LYS A 302 2.91 16.78 -5.08
CA LYS A 302 3.42 17.98 -4.40
C LYS A 302 2.49 18.49 -3.32
N ARG A 303 1.17 18.46 -3.56
CA ARG A 303 0.16 18.91 -2.60
C ARG A 303 0.02 17.91 -1.45
N LEU A 304 0.14 16.62 -1.76
CA LEU A 304 0.12 15.54 -0.78
C LEU A 304 1.39 15.48 0.06
N LEU A 305 2.54 15.28 -0.59
CA LEU A 305 3.82 14.96 0.04
C LEU A 305 4.61 16.19 0.50
N GLY A 306 4.47 17.31 -0.21
CA GLY A 306 5.33 18.49 -0.07
C GLY A 306 6.51 18.50 -1.04
N GLU A 307 7.10 19.68 -1.25
CA GLU A 307 8.18 19.85 -2.24
C GLU A 307 9.47 19.09 -1.86
N GLU A 308 9.85 19.05 -0.58
CA GLU A 308 11.07 18.37 -0.13
C GLU A 308 10.95 16.85 -0.25
N VAL A 309 9.81 16.29 0.18
CA VAL A 309 9.52 14.86 0.08
C VAL A 309 9.44 14.43 -1.38
N HIS A 310 8.72 15.18 -2.22
CA HIS A 310 8.66 14.92 -3.65
C HIS A 310 10.02 15.06 -4.35
N ALA A 311 10.87 16.01 -3.94
CA ALA A 311 12.21 16.13 -4.51
C ALA A 311 13.10 14.92 -4.19
N ARG A 312 12.88 14.27 -3.04
CA ARG A 312 13.66 13.11 -2.59
C ARG A 312 13.15 11.79 -3.15
N PHE A 313 11.83 11.59 -3.21
CA PHE A 313 11.21 10.30 -3.54
C PHE A 313 10.41 10.31 -4.85
N GLY A 314 10.19 11.48 -5.46
CA GLY A 314 9.28 11.62 -6.60
C GLY A 314 7.83 11.42 -6.17
N ALA A 315 7.02 10.81 -7.04
CA ALA A 315 5.64 10.45 -6.76
C ALA A 315 5.55 9.07 -6.10
N GLU A 316 6.31 8.89 -5.01
CA GLU A 316 6.27 7.73 -4.12
C GLU A 316 5.94 8.21 -2.72
N PHE A 317 4.98 7.56 -2.07
CA PHE A 317 4.63 7.86 -0.70
C PHE A 317 5.59 7.10 0.22
N PRO A 318 6.42 7.76 1.05
CA PRO A 318 7.59 7.09 1.63
C PRO A 318 7.36 6.48 3.01
N ILE A 319 6.22 6.73 3.65
CA ILE A 319 5.89 6.28 5.03
C ILE A 319 4.73 5.30 4.96
N ARG A 320 4.84 4.19 5.69
CA ARG A 320 3.74 3.24 5.86
C ARG A 320 3.44 2.93 7.32
N PHE A 321 2.18 2.59 7.58
CA PHE A 321 1.66 2.20 8.88
C PHE A 321 0.90 0.88 8.71
N ASP A 322 1.43 -0.18 9.33
CA ASP A 322 0.89 -1.52 9.24
C ASP A 322 0.64 -2.11 10.63
N PHE A 323 -0.35 -2.97 10.75
CA PHE A 323 -0.61 -3.76 11.94
C PHE A 323 -0.04 -5.16 11.78
N LEU A 324 0.76 -5.57 12.76
CA LEU A 324 1.20 -6.94 12.92
C LEU A 324 0.59 -7.51 14.20
N ASP A 325 -0.44 -8.33 14.04
CA ASP A 325 -1.19 -8.94 15.14
C ASP A 325 -0.67 -10.35 15.44
N THR A 326 0.10 -10.48 16.53
CA THR A 326 0.50 -11.78 17.11
C THR A 326 -0.22 -12.06 18.43
N MET A 327 -1.28 -11.32 18.77
CA MET A 327 -2.05 -11.48 20.01
C MET A 327 -2.79 -12.82 20.03
N GLU A 328 -2.43 -13.70 20.97
CA GLU A 328 -2.85 -15.11 20.97
C GLU A 328 -2.44 -15.86 19.69
N GLY A 329 -1.41 -15.35 18.99
CA GLY A 329 -0.80 -15.90 17.79
C GLY A 329 0.59 -16.48 18.05
N GLN A 330 1.46 -16.38 17.05
CA GLN A 330 2.85 -16.88 17.12
C GLN A 330 3.84 -15.78 16.75
N HIS A 331 5.13 -16.06 16.93
CA HIS A 331 6.21 -15.19 16.47
C HIS A 331 6.10 -14.88 14.97
N LEU A 332 6.43 -13.65 14.60
CA LEU A 332 6.74 -13.30 13.21
C LEU A 332 8.01 -14.04 12.76
N SER A 333 8.31 -14.10 11.48
CA SER A 333 9.61 -14.65 11.04
C SER A 333 10.79 -13.85 11.59
N LEU A 334 11.91 -14.54 11.87
CA LEU A 334 13.19 -13.87 12.10
C LEU A 334 13.72 -13.36 10.76
N GLN A 335 14.00 -12.07 10.68
CA GLN A 335 14.25 -11.39 9.41
C GLN A 335 15.25 -10.24 9.53
N VAL A 336 15.68 -9.74 8.37
CA VAL A 336 16.56 -8.56 8.24
C VAL A 336 16.20 -7.81 6.96
N HIS A 337 16.28 -6.48 7.00
CA HIS A 337 16.07 -5.63 5.81
C HIS A 337 17.39 -5.28 5.13
N PRO A 338 17.39 -5.08 3.80
CA PRO A 338 18.60 -4.73 3.07
C PRO A 338 19.17 -3.38 3.50
N LEU A 339 20.48 -3.21 3.34
CA LEU A 339 21.12 -1.90 3.43
C LEU A 339 20.77 -1.06 2.18
N THR A 340 20.86 0.27 2.31
CA THR A 340 20.59 1.20 1.20
C THR A 340 21.44 0.90 -0.04
N GLU A 341 22.74 0.64 0.13
CA GLU A 341 23.62 0.32 -1.01
C GLU A 341 23.24 -1.03 -1.63
N TYR A 342 22.87 -2.00 -0.81
CA TYR A 342 22.50 -3.34 -1.25
C TYR A 342 21.21 -3.32 -2.06
N ILE A 343 20.16 -2.66 -1.55
CA ILE A 343 18.87 -2.61 -2.24
C ILE A 343 18.96 -1.89 -3.58
N GLN A 344 19.84 -0.87 -3.65
CA GLN A 344 20.10 -0.12 -4.87
C GLN A 344 20.87 -0.93 -5.91
N GLN A 345 21.89 -1.68 -5.49
CA GLN A 345 22.75 -2.43 -6.41
C GLN A 345 22.07 -3.71 -6.92
N GLU A 346 21.35 -4.41 -6.06
CA GLU A 346 20.77 -5.72 -6.38
C GLU A 346 19.34 -5.62 -6.94
N PHE A 347 18.53 -4.67 -6.47
CA PHE A 347 17.11 -4.60 -6.83
C PHE A 347 16.69 -3.30 -7.54
N GLY A 348 17.57 -2.30 -7.62
CA GLY A 348 17.30 -1.05 -8.33
C GLY A 348 16.40 -0.07 -7.57
N MET A 349 16.19 -0.24 -6.26
CA MET A 349 15.43 0.69 -5.41
C MET A 349 16.35 1.78 -4.81
N HIS A 350 15.84 3.00 -4.66
CA HIS A 350 16.66 4.15 -4.25
C HIS A 350 16.75 4.38 -2.73
N TYR A 351 15.94 3.67 -1.96
CA TYR A 351 15.92 3.70 -0.50
C TYR A 351 15.45 2.34 0.01
N THR A 352 15.74 2.05 1.28
CA THR A 352 15.46 0.75 1.89
C THR A 352 14.32 0.84 2.90
N GLN A 353 13.89 -0.33 3.37
CA GLN A 353 12.99 -0.48 4.50
C GLN A 353 13.78 -0.32 5.80
N ASP A 354 13.71 0.89 6.33
CA ASP A 354 13.92 1.14 7.75
C ASP A 354 12.55 1.06 8.46
N GLU A 355 12.48 0.42 9.62
CA GLU A 355 11.21 0.21 10.32
C GLU A 355 11.30 0.40 11.82
N SER A 356 10.14 0.33 12.47
CA SER A 356 10.03 0.41 13.92
C SER A 356 8.75 -0.26 14.39
N TYR A 357 8.80 -0.84 15.58
CA TYR A 357 7.64 -1.45 16.25
C TYR A 357 7.18 -0.54 17.37
N TYR A 358 6.04 0.11 17.16
CA TYR A 358 5.30 0.76 18.23
C TYR A 358 4.30 -0.23 18.81
N MET A 359 4.42 -0.53 20.10
CA MET A 359 3.55 -1.53 20.75
C MET A 359 2.20 -0.91 21.07
N LEU A 360 1.18 -1.14 20.22
CA LEU A 360 -0.20 -0.70 20.46
C LEU A 360 -0.82 -1.44 21.65
N ASP A 361 -0.58 -2.73 21.74
CA ASP A 361 -1.06 -3.58 22.83
C ASP A 361 -0.12 -4.78 23.02
N VAL A 362 -0.11 -5.37 24.21
CA VAL A 362 0.77 -6.47 24.57
C VAL A 362 0.13 -7.42 25.57
N GLY A 363 0.45 -8.71 25.46
CA GLY A 363 0.25 -9.68 26.54
C GLY A 363 1.39 -9.65 27.56
N ASP A 364 1.24 -10.42 28.64
CA ASP A 364 2.17 -10.42 29.79
C ASP A 364 3.60 -10.89 29.42
N ASP A 365 3.74 -11.69 28.36
CA ASP A 365 4.99 -12.30 27.87
C ASP A 365 5.46 -11.71 26.52
N ALA A 366 4.90 -10.57 26.12
CA ALA A 366 5.28 -9.91 24.87
C ALA A 366 6.76 -9.53 24.85
N SER A 367 7.39 -9.72 23.69
CA SER A 367 8.80 -9.41 23.50
C SER A 367 9.11 -9.06 22.05
N VAL A 368 10.23 -8.37 21.84
CA VAL A 368 10.80 -8.11 20.52
C VAL A 368 12.19 -8.72 20.47
N TYR A 369 12.42 -9.55 19.46
CA TYR A 369 13.75 -10.03 19.12
C TYR A 369 14.47 -8.93 18.34
N LEU A 370 15.66 -8.52 18.79
CA LEU A 370 16.32 -7.34 18.23
C LEU A 370 17.85 -7.39 18.37
N GLY A 371 18.55 -7.46 17.25
CA GLY A 371 20.00 -7.57 17.19
C GLY A 371 20.52 -8.92 17.70
N THR A 372 21.84 -9.09 17.60
CA THR A 372 22.51 -10.33 18.03
C THR A 372 23.03 -10.22 19.46
N LYS A 373 23.17 -11.35 20.15
CA LYS A 373 23.82 -11.39 21.47
C LYS A 373 25.28 -10.98 21.38
N THR A 374 25.75 -10.32 22.43
CA THR A 374 27.13 -9.81 22.48
C THR A 374 28.12 -10.97 22.48
N GLY A 375 29.09 -10.91 21.57
CA GLY A 375 30.06 -11.98 21.36
C GLY A 375 29.60 -13.07 20.39
N THR A 376 28.42 -12.92 19.75
CA THR A 376 28.01 -13.80 18.64
C THR A 376 29.06 -13.80 17.54
N ASN A 377 29.46 -15.00 17.12
CA ASN A 377 30.31 -15.21 15.96
C ASN A 377 29.44 -15.32 14.70
N PRO A 378 29.62 -14.43 13.69
CA PRO A 378 28.86 -14.45 12.45
C PRO A 378 28.82 -15.81 11.75
N ASP A 379 29.98 -16.45 11.59
CA ASP A 379 30.09 -17.72 10.87
C ASP A 379 29.34 -18.85 11.60
N GLU A 380 29.33 -18.82 12.94
CA GLU A 380 28.61 -19.81 13.74
C GLU A 380 27.10 -19.64 13.63
N MET A 381 26.59 -18.39 13.68
CA MET A 381 25.16 -18.13 13.54
C MET A 381 24.66 -18.49 12.14
N MET A 382 25.42 -18.14 11.09
CA MET A 382 25.05 -18.47 9.72
C MET A 382 25.06 -19.99 9.49
N ALA A 383 26.07 -20.71 9.99
CA ALA A 383 26.09 -22.17 9.91
C ALA A 383 24.90 -22.82 10.65
N ASP A 384 24.45 -22.21 11.75
CA ASP A 384 23.27 -22.63 12.51
C ASP A 384 21.97 -22.47 11.71
N LEU A 385 21.78 -21.28 11.11
CA LEU A 385 20.64 -20.97 10.24
C LEU A 385 20.61 -21.90 9.02
N GLU A 386 21.75 -22.15 8.40
CA GLU A 386 21.85 -23.06 7.26
C GLU A 386 21.52 -24.52 7.64
N ALA A 387 21.98 -24.97 8.82
CA ALA A 387 21.61 -26.30 9.33
C ALA A 387 20.10 -26.40 9.60
N ALA A 388 19.49 -25.33 10.13
CA ALA A 388 18.04 -25.26 10.31
C ALA A 388 17.29 -25.29 8.98
N GLN A 389 17.76 -24.54 7.98
CA GLN A 389 17.18 -24.55 6.64
C GLN A 389 17.27 -25.91 5.95
N ARG A 390 18.32 -26.70 6.23
CA ARG A 390 18.45 -28.10 5.77
C ARG A 390 17.60 -29.09 6.56
N GLY A 391 16.90 -28.65 7.61
CA GLY A 391 16.10 -29.50 8.50
C GLY A 391 16.93 -30.41 9.40
N GLU A 392 18.21 -30.09 9.62
CA GLU A 392 19.11 -30.89 10.44
C GLU A 392 18.84 -30.67 11.94
N LYS A 393 18.35 -29.48 12.30
CA LYS A 393 18.02 -29.07 13.67
C LYS A 393 17.15 -27.81 13.66
N THR A 394 16.67 -27.37 14.82
CA THR A 394 16.08 -26.04 15.00
C THR A 394 17.18 -24.99 15.22
N PHE A 395 16.97 -23.76 14.74
CA PHE A 395 17.89 -22.65 14.99
C PHE A 395 17.94 -22.30 16.49
N ASP A 396 19.13 -22.11 17.03
CA ASP A 396 19.35 -21.80 18.45
C ASP A 396 19.21 -20.29 18.71
N ASP A 397 17.99 -19.76 18.59
CA ASP A 397 17.69 -18.33 18.73
C ASP A 397 18.11 -17.78 20.11
N GLU A 398 17.88 -18.54 21.18
CA GLU A 398 18.32 -18.17 22.54
C GLU A 398 19.84 -17.95 22.64
N ARG A 399 20.66 -18.64 21.84
CA ARG A 399 22.10 -18.43 21.84
C ARG A 399 22.52 -17.18 21.07
N PHE A 400 21.84 -16.85 19.97
CA PHE A 400 22.33 -15.88 19.01
C PHE A 400 21.62 -14.53 19.01
N ILE A 401 20.34 -14.46 19.40
CA ILE A 401 19.49 -13.27 19.21
C ILE A 401 19.05 -12.71 20.57
N ASN A 402 19.01 -11.38 20.72
CA ASN A 402 18.48 -10.78 21.94
C ASN A 402 16.94 -10.85 21.94
N GLN A 403 16.37 -10.95 23.12
CA GLN A 403 14.92 -10.87 23.33
C GLN A 403 14.64 -9.83 24.40
N PHE A 404 14.03 -8.71 24.02
CA PHE A 404 13.68 -7.62 24.93
C PHE A 404 12.21 -7.69 25.30
N PRO A 405 11.85 -7.59 26.60
CA PRO A 405 10.45 -7.55 27.01
C PRO A 405 9.79 -6.27 26.49
N ALA A 406 8.54 -6.38 26.05
CA ALA A 406 7.78 -5.28 25.48
C ALA A 406 6.58 -4.90 26.35
N LYS A 407 6.32 -3.60 26.45
CA LYS A 407 5.15 -3.03 27.12
C LYS A 407 4.33 -2.20 26.15
N LYS A 408 3.05 -2.00 26.46
CA LYS A 408 2.20 -1.06 25.74
C LYS A 408 2.87 0.32 25.69
N HIS A 409 2.94 0.89 24.50
CA HIS A 409 3.64 2.14 24.17
C HIS A 409 5.17 2.10 24.25
N ASP A 410 5.80 0.93 24.38
CA ASP A 410 7.21 0.83 24.03
C ASP A 410 7.39 1.05 22.52
N HIS A 411 8.57 1.53 22.14
CA HIS A 411 8.94 1.76 20.75
C HIS A 411 10.33 1.17 20.49
N PHE A 412 10.40 0.19 19.59
CA PHE A 412 11.62 -0.49 19.17
C PHE A 412 12.02 -0.03 17.78
N LEU A 413 13.23 0.48 17.63
CA LEU A 413 13.77 0.97 16.35
C LEU A 413 14.49 -0.17 15.61
N ILE A 414 14.30 -0.26 14.30
CA ILE A 414 14.82 -1.35 13.47
C ILE A 414 15.45 -0.73 12.21
N PRO A 415 16.64 -0.12 12.34
CA PRO A 415 17.38 0.36 11.18
C PRO A 415 17.77 -0.82 10.28
N ALA A 416 17.89 -0.56 8.99
CA ALA A 416 18.32 -1.54 7.99
C ALA A 416 19.54 -2.37 8.43
N GLY A 417 19.49 -3.68 8.16
CA GLY A 417 20.52 -4.63 8.58
C GLY A 417 20.41 -5.14 10.02
N THR A 418 19.44 -4.66 10.81
CA THR A 418 19.15 -5.20 12.16
C THR A 418 18.37 -6.50 12.05
N VAL A 419 18.87 -7.59 12.65
CA VAL A 419 18.11 -8.85 12.77
C VAL A 419 16.99 -8.65 13.79
N HIS A 420 15.75 -8.98 13.43
CA HIS A 420 14.61 -8.73 14.31
C HIS A 420 13.44 -9.71 14.08
N CYS A 421 12.51 -9.72 15.04
CA CYS A 421 11.24 -10.43 14.97
C CYS A 421 10.28 -9.90 16.05
N SER A 422 9.02 -9.68 15.69
CA SER A 422 7.95 -9.45 16.68
C SER A 422 7.59 -10.77 17.37
N GLY A 423 7.69 -10.80 18.70
CA GLY A 423 7.33 -11.95 19.51
C GLY A 423 5.82 -12.23 19.48
N SER A 424 5.39 -13.36 20.05
CA SER A 424 3.97 -13.63 20.26
C SER A 424 3.37 -12.63 21.24
N ASN A 425 2.04 -12.56 21.27
CA ASN A 425 1.28 -11.70 22.18
C ASN A 425 1.62 -10.21 22.04
N SER A 426 1.80 -9.75 20.81
CA SER A 426 2.08 -8.35 20.48
C SER A 426 1.10 -7.82 19.43
N MET A 427 0.53 -6.64 19.67
CA MET A 427 -0.10 -5.83 18.64
C MET A 427 0.85 -4.69 18.29
N VAL A 428 1.56 -4.85 17.17
CA VAL A 428 2.52 -3.86 16.68
C VAL A 428 1.84 -2.95 15.67
N LEU A 429 1.97 -1.64 15.87
CA LEU A 429 1.91 -0.68 14.79
C LEU A 429 3.33 -0.52 14.24
N GLU A 430 3.56 -1.08 13.07
CA GLU A 430 4.81 -0.95 12.34
C GLU A 430 4.80 0.40 11.63
N ILE A 431 5.81 1.23 11.91
CA ILE A 431 6.04 2.50 11.21
C ILE A 431 7.33 2.34 10.42
N SER A 432 7.22 2.36 9.08
CA SER A 432 8.34 1.96 8.23
C SER A 432 8.37 2.69 6.90
N ALA A 433 9.51 2.58 6.21
CA ALA A 433 9.64 3.05 4.84
C ALA A 433 8.92 2.10 3.87
N THR A 434 8.39 2.65 2.78
CA THR A 434 7.48 1.94 1.85
C THR A 434 8.04 0.76 1.02
N PRO A 435 9.36 0.50 0.86
CA PRO A 435 9.87 -0.70 0.17
C PRO A 435 9.58 -2.04 0.90
N TYR A 436 8.31 -2.33 1.18
CA TYR A 436 7.82 -3.34 2.13
C TYR A 436 8.05 -4.78 1.70
N ILE A 437 8.19 -5.03 0.40
CA ILE A 437 8.39 -6.38 -0.10
C ILE A 437 9.76 -6.94 0.32
N PHE A 438 10.76 -6.08 0.58
CA PHE A 438 12.16 -6.44 0.82
C PHE A 438 12.44 -6.89 2.26
N THR A 439 11.91 -8.07 2.59
CA THR A 439 12.14 -8.73 3.88
C THR A 439 12.93 -10.02 3.68
N PHE A 440 14.19 -10.04 4.10
CA PHE A 440 15.01 -11.26 4.06
C PHE A 440 14.75 -12.10 5.29
N LYS A 441 13.80 -13.01 5.14
CA LYS A 441 13.54 -14.04 6.14
C LYS A 441 14.79 -14.91 6.35
N LEU A 442 15.27 -14.98 7.58
CA LEU A 442 16.40 -15.82 7.99
C LEU A 442 15.92 -17.17 8.51
N TRP A 443 14.86 -17.17 9.31
CA TRP A 443 14.27 -18.39 9.88
C TRP A 443 12.80 -18.17 10.23
N ASP A 444 12.03 -19.26 10.24
CA ASP A 444 10.57 -19.20 10.38
C ASP A 444 9.98 -20.18 11.39
N TRP A 445 10.73 -20.50 12.45
CA TRP A 445 10.25 -21.36 13.54
C TRP A 445 9.87 -22.78 13.09
N ASP A 446 10.55 -23.28 12.05
CA ASP A 446 10.33 -24.58 11.43
C ASP A 446 8.90 -24.78 10.89
N ARG A 447 8.21 -23.68 10.56
CA ARG A 447 6.82 -23.67 10.10
C ARG A 447 6.71 -23.84 8.59
N LEU A 448 5.55 -24.36 8.19
CA LEU A 448 5.08 -24.34 6.81
C LEU A 448 4.18 -23.12 6.59
N GLY A 449 4.15 -22.62 5.36
CA GLY A 449 3.19 -21.64 4.88
C GLY A 449 1.75 -22.16 4.90
N LEU A 450 0.79 -21.27 4.65
CA LEU A 450 -0.62 -21.66 4.47
C LEU A 450 -0.84 -22.57 3.26
N ASP A 451 0.09 -22.56 2.31
CA ASP A 451 0.18 -23.45 1.15
C ASP A 451 0.76 -24.84 1.47
N GLY A 452 1.18 -25.07 2.72
CA GLY A 452 1.81 -26.30 3.17
C GLY A 452 3.27 -26.47 2.71
N GLN A 453 3.88 -25.45 2.11
CA GLN A 453 5.29 -25.46 1.71
C GLN A 453 6.15 -24.67 2.70
N PRO A 454 7.46 -24.96 2.85
CA PRO A 454 8.35 -24.09 3.60
C PRO A 454 8.28 -22.65 3.06
N ARG A 455 8.14 -21.66 3.95
CA ARG A 455 8.16 -20.26 3.51
C ARG A 455 9.56 -19.91 2.98
N PRO A 456 9.69 -19.08 1.94
CA PRO A 456 10.99 -18.68 1.42
C PRO A 456 11.85 -18.03 2.51
N VAL A 457 13.10 -18.49 2.62
CA VAL A 457 14.18 -17.85 3.39
C VAL A 457 15.24 -17.36 2.42
N HIS A 458 15.97 -16.32 2.80
CA HIS A 458 16.90 -15.60 1.94
C HIS A 458 18.25 -15.42 2.65
N LEU A 459 18.85 -16.53 3.11
CA LEU A 459 20.12 -16.50 3.87
C LEU A 459 21.27 -15.86 3.07
N ASP A 460 21.30 -16.06 1.76
CA ASP A 460 22.31 -15.48 0.88
C ASP A 460 22.21 -13.96 0.78
N HIS A 461 21.00 -13.39 0.81
CA HIS A 461 20.82 -11.95 0.92
C HIS A 461 21.08 -11.47 2.36
N GLY A 462 20.57 -12.20 3.36
CA GLY A 462 20.70 -11.88 4.77
C GLY A 462 22.15 -11.70 5.22
N LYS A 463 23.04 -12.62 4.86
CA LYS A 463 24.46 -12.58 5.26
C LYS A 463 25.20 -11.32 4.79
N GLU A 464 24.77 -10.73 3.67
CA GLU A 464 25.41 -9.54 3.07
C GLU A 464 24.98 -8.24 3.76
N VAL A 465 23.86 -8.26 4.51
CA VAL A 465 23.25 -7.04 5.04
C VAL A 465 23.22 -6.95 6.57
N ILE A 466 23.40 -8.06 7.29
CA ILE A 466 23.41 -8.08 8.76
C ILE A 466 24.47 -7.13 9.32
N GLN A 467 24.03 -6.19 10.15
CA GLN A 467 24.89 -5.30 10.94
C GLN A 467 25.26 -5.97 12.26
N TRP A 468 26.40 -6.68 12.28
CA TRP A 468 26.87 -7.43 13.46
C TRP A 468 27.24 -6.56 14.67
N ASN A 469 27.41 -5.25 14.48
CA ASN A 469 27.60 -4.28 15.55
C ASN A 469 26.29 -3.94 16.29
N CYS A 470 25.12 -4.29 15.75
CA CYS A 470 23.84 -4.23 16.45
C CYS A 470 23.74 -5.40 17.44
N ASN A 471 24.56 -5.33 18.48
CA ASN A 471 24.63 -6.33 19.56
C ASN A 471 23.78 -5.92 20.78
N THR A 472 23.79 -6.70 21.85
CA THR A 472 22.97 -6.46 23.06
C THR A 472 23.07 -5.04 23.58
N GLU A 473 24.29 -4.57 23.93
CA GLU A 473 24.45 -3.28 24.58
C GLU A 473 24.10 -2.13 23.63
N TRP A 474 24.44 -2.27 22.36
CA TRP A 474 24.11 -1.24 21.37
C TRP A 474 22.60 -1.13 21.15
N CYS A 475 21.89 -2.26 21.06
CA CYS A 475 20.44 -2.27 20.91
C CYS A 475 19.73 -1.69 22.14
N GLU A 476 20.16 -2.06 23.35
CA GLU A 476 19.61 -1.50 24.60
C GLU A 476 19.77 0.02 24.69
N GLU A 477 20.92 0.54 24.28
CA GLU A 477 21.22 1.98 24.36
C GLU A 477 20.52 2.79 23.25
N HIS A 478 20.41 2.24 22.04
CA HIS A 478 20.03 3.02 20.86
C HIS A 478 18.67 2.66 20.26
N LEU A 479 18.19 1.42 20.43
CA LEU A 479 17.02 0.92 19.71
C LEU A 479 15.80 0.66 20.59
N VAL A 480 15.99 0.43 21.90
CA VAL A 480 14.89 0.17 22.83
C VAL A 480 14.49 1.46 23.53
N ASN A 481 13.29 1.99 23.25
CA ASN A 481 12.74 3.17 23.92
C ASN A 481 13.71 4.38 23.92
N ALA A 482 14.33 4.67 22.78
CA ALA A 482 15.18 5.85 22.57
C ALA A 482 14.35 7.16 22.57
N ILE A 483 13.74 7.49 23.71
CA ILE A 483 12.77 8.56 23.86
C ILE A 483 13.48 9.84 24.31
N THR A 484 13.31 10.91 23.54
CA THR A 484 13.79 12.25 23.88
C THR A 484 12.61 13.20 24.07
N PRO A 485 12.40 13.79 25.26
CA PRO A 485 11.40 14.83 25.46
C PRO A 485 11.70 16.05 24.58
N ILE A 486 10.67 16.63 23.96
CA ILE A 486 10.81 17.73 22.98
C ILE A 486 10.19 19.00 23.51
N ALA A 487 8.93 18.92 23.88
CA ALA A 487 8.18 20.05 24.38
C ALA A 487 7.07 19.56 25.33
N GLU A 488 6.65 20.45 26.21
CA GLU A 488 5.48 20.23 27.05
C GLU A 488 4.73 21.53 27.25
N GLY A 489 3.44 21.41 27.54
CA GLY A 489 2.57 22.52 27.82
C GLY A 489 1.46 22.11 28.78
N LYS A 490 0.50 23.00 28.98
CA LYS A 490 -0.62 22.70 29.87
C LYS A 490 -1.48 21.57 29.28
N GLY A 491 -1.38 20.39 29.89
CA GLY A 491 -2.19 19.22 29.52
C GLY A 491 -1.70 18.49 28.29
N TRP A 492 -0.46 18.74 27.81
CA TRP A 492 0.15 17.95 26.75
C TRP A 492 1.67 17.86 26.87
N ARG A 493 2.26 16.79 26.31
CA ARG A 493 3.70 16.62 26.10
C ARG A 493 3.98 15.97 24.76
N GLU A 494 5.12 16.31 24.18
CA GLU A 494 5.65 15.73 22.94
C GLU A 494 6.99 15.06 23.21
N GLU A 495 7.11 13.85 22.70
CA GLU A 495 8.27 13.00 22.81
C GLU A 495 8.72 12.61 21.40
N LYS A 496 10.01 12.78 21.11
CA LYS A 496 10.62 12.08 19.98
C LYS A 496 10.82 10.65 20.42
N THR A 497 10.17 9.74 19.73
CA THR A 497 10.42 8.30 19.86
C THR A 497 11.23 7.78 18.68
N GLY A 498 11.71 8.71 17.83
CA GLY A 498 12.22 8.46 16.50
C GLY A 498 13.59 7.79 16.40
N LEU A 499 13.83 7.48 15.14
CA LEU A 499 14.69 6.44 14.58
C LEU A 499 16.17 6.81 14.45
N HIS A 500 17.01 5.82 14.11
CA HIS A 500 18.47 5.95 13.96
C HIS A 500 18.87 7.11 13.04
N GLU A 501 20.09 7.65 13.17
CA GLU A 501 20.55 8.83 12.41
C GLU A 501 20.55 8.67 10.88
N ARG A 502 20.42 7.42 10.39
CA ARG A 502 20.37 7.10 8.95
C ARG A 502 18.95 7.02 8.37
N GLU A 503 17.95 6.93 9.23
CA GLU A 503 16.56 6.77 8.81
C GLU A 503 15.94 8.13 8.51
N PHE A 504 15.02 8.22 7.55
CA PHE A 504 14.43 9.52 7.21
C PHE A 504 13.07 9.78 7.88
N ILE A 505 12.47 8.77 8.49
CA ILE A 505 11.19 8.91 9.18
C ILE A 505 11.45 9.41 10.59
N GLU A 506 10.84 10.52 10.96
CA GLU A 506 10.83 11.00 12.33
C GLU A 506 9.48 10.73 12.98
N THR A 507 9.49 10.07 14.13
CA THR A 507 8.28 9.79 14.92
C THR A 507 8.20 10.69 16.16
N ARG A 508 7.02 11.28 16.36
CA ARG A 508 6.67 12.15 17.50
C ARG A 508 5.43 11.60 18.18
N ARG A 509 5.57 11.20 19.43
CA ARG A 509 4.43 10.82 20.28
C ARG A 509 3.92 12.03 21.04
N HIS A 510 2.63 12.27 20.95
CA HIS A 510 1.96 13.34 21.68
C HIS A 510 1.00 12.72 22.67
N TRP A 511 1.13 13.09 23.93
CA TRP A 511 0.17 12.78 24.98
C TRP A 511 -0.57 14.06 25.35
N PHE A 512 -1.89 14.04 25.37
CA PHE A 512 -2.66 15.26 25.56
C PHE A 512 -4.07 15.02 26.11
N SER A 513 -4.53 15.96 26.92
CA SER A 513 -5.89 16.05 27.49
C SER A 513 -6.58 17.38 27.15
N GLN A 514 -5.91 18.22 26.37
CA GLN A 514 -6.32 19.54 25.91
C GLN A 514 -5.98 19.65 24.40
N PRO A 515 -6.54 20.63 23.68
CA PRO A 515 -6.22 20.84 22.28
C PRO A 515 -4.74 21.14 22.06
N VAL A 516 -4.13 20.50 21.07
CA VAL A 516 -2.73 20.68 20.67
C VAL A 516 -2.66 21.15 19.23
N SER A 517 -1.90 22.23 19.00
CA SER A 517 -1.63 22.75 17.66
C SER A 517 -0.47 22.01 17.01
N HIS A 518 -0.60 21.72 15.73
CA HIS A 518 0.40 21.10 14.89
C HIS A 518 0.52 21.89 13.57
N ASN A 519 1.64 21.70 12.89
CA ASN A 519 1.87 22.22 11.54
C ASN A 519 2.52 21.11 10.71
N THR A 520 2.13 21.00 9.44
CA THR A 520 2.78 20.11 8.46
C THR A 520 4.18 20.60 8.10
N GLU A 521 4.45 21.90 8.25
CA GLU A 521 5.67 22.57 7.78
C GLU A 521 6.00 22.25 6.32
N GLY A 522 4.96 22.02 5.51
CA GLY A 522 5.10 21.63 4.11
C GLY A 522 5.50 20.17 3.89
N ASN A 523 5.35 19.30 4.90
CA ASN A 523 5.57 17.85 4.84
C ASN A 523 4.27 17.07 5.00
N VAL A 524 4.19 15.85 4.48
CA VAL A 524 3.07 14.95 4.81
C VAL A 524 3.23 14.42 6.25
N ASN A 525 2.16 14.51 7.04
CA ASN A 525 2.12 13.86 8.35
C ASN A 525 1.22 12.63 8.28
N VAL A 526 1.72 11.47 8.71
CA VAL A 526 0.93 10.26 8.93
C VAL A 526 0.77 10.07 10.43
N LEU A 527 -0.45 9.86 10.91
CA LEU A 527 -0.74 9.75 12.34
C LEU A 527 -1.58 8.53 12.64
N ASN A 528 -1.44 7.99 13.85
CA ASN A 528 -2.33 6.97 14.40
C ASN A 528 -2.78 7.37 15.81
N LEU A 529 -4.07 7.14 16.13
CA LEU A 529 -4.58 7.31 17.50
C LEU A 529 -4.24 6.08 18.35
N VAL A 530 -3.13 6.17 19.09
CA VAL A 530 -2.54 5.03 19.81
C VAL A 530 -3.03 4.87 21.25
N GLU A 531 -3.75 5.85 21.81
CA GLU A 531 -4.42 5.78 23.11
C GLU A 531 -5.63 6.71 23.12
N GLY A 532 -6.70 6.35 23.85
CA GLY A 532 -8.00 7.05 23.79
C GLY A 532 -8.97 6.45 22.77
N LYS A 533 -10.27 6.78 22.90
CA LYS A 533 -11.32 6.17 22.05
C LYS A 533 -11.54 6.88 20.72
N GLU A 534 -11.44 8.20 20.75
CA GLU A 534 -11.61 9.07 19.60
C GLU A 534 -10.98 10.45 19.84
N ALA A 535 -10.54 11.08 18.76
CA ALA A 535 -10.01 12.44 18.73
C ALA A 535 -10.64 13.22 17.56
N LEU A 536 -10.60 14.54 17.66
CA LEU A 536 -11.08 15.44 16.62
C LEU A 536 -9.91 16.25 16.05
N VAL A 537 -9.79 16.24 14.73
CA VAL A 537 -8.86 17.06 13.96
C VAL A 537 -9.61 18.27 13.41
N LEU A 538 -9.07 19.46 13.65
CA LEU A 538 -9.69 20.74 13.31
C LEU A 538 -8.75 21.62 12.48
N SER A 539 -9.32 22.39 11.56
CA SER A 539 -8.63 23.51 10.93
C SER A 539 -8.82 24.78 11.78
N PRO A 540 -7.74 25.47 12.19
CA PRO A 540 -7.84 26.75 12.90
C PRO A 540 -8.65 27.81 12.12
N ASP A 541 -8.55 27.76 10.79
CA ASP A 541 -9.18 28.71 9.87
C ASP A 541 -10.44 28.15 9.18
N ASN A 542 -10.93 26.97 9.61
CA ASN A 542 -12.07 26.27 9.01
C ASN A 542 -11.91 25.96 7.51
N LEU A 543 -10.70 25.58 7.07
CA LEU A 543 -10.40 25.21 5.68
C LEU A 543 -10.93 23.81 5.31
N PHE A 544 -11.13 22.96 6.30
CA PHE A 544 -11.77 21.65 6.15
C PHE A 544 -12.74 21.41 7.32
N VAL A 545 -13.71 20.51 7.11
CA VAL A 545 -14.70 20.15 8.14
C VAL A 545 -14.06 19.34 9.27
N PRO A 546 -14.54 19.43 10.52
CA PRO A 546 -13.99 18.64 11.62
C PRO A 546 -13.92 17.14 11.28
N PHE A 547 -12.75 16.56 11.47
CA PHE A 547 -12.45 15.17 11.08
C PHE A 547 -12.25 14.31 12.34
N VAL A 548 -13.12 13.33 12.55
CA VAL A 548 -13.07 12.43 13.71
C VAL A 548 -12.18 11.24 13.36
N VAL A 549 -11.32 10.84 14.30
CA VAL A 549 -10.51 9.63 14.22
C VAL A 549 -10.76 8.76 15.45
N HIS A 550 -10.87 7.46 15.26
CA HIS A 550 -11.10 6.49 16.33
C HIS A 550 -9.83 5.74 16.71
N TYR A 551 -9.89 5.01 17.83
CA TYR A 551 -8.75 4.25 18.33
C TYR A 551 -8.17 3.32 17.26
N ALA A 552 -6.84 3.28 17.20
CA ALA A 552 -6.05 2.55 16.24
C ALA A 552 -6.20 3.00 14.78
N GLU A 553 -7.02 3.99 14.43
CA GLU A 553 -7.10 4.44 13.04
C GLU A 553 -5.87 5.25 12.64
N THR A 554 -5.30 4.90 11.49
CA THR A 554 -4.27 5.69 10.81
C THR A 554 -4.92 6.70 9.86
N PHE A 555 -4.42 7.93 9.87
CA PHE A 555 -4.89 9.02 8.99
C PHE A 555 -3.73 9.88 8.48
N VAL A 556 -3.95 10.52 7.34
CA VAL A 556 -2.95 11.35 6.65
C VAL A 556 -3.38 12.81 6.70
N ILE A 557 -2.43 13.69 7.00
CA ILE A 557 -2.54 15.15 6.84
C ILE A 557 -1.63 15.55 5.67
N PRO A 558 -2.20 15.90 4.50
CA PRO A 558 -1.44 16.39 3.35
C PRO A 558 -0.57 17.59 3.71
N ALA A 559 0.59 17.70 3.06
CA ALA A 559 1.50 18.84 3.23
C ALA A 559 0.81 20.19 3.03
N GLN A 560 -0.13 20.28 2.08
CA GLN A 560 -0.88 21.50 1.78
C GLN A 560 -1.76 22.00 2.93
N VAL A 561 -2.16 21.15 3.88
CA VAL A 561 -3.07 21.53 4.98
C VAL A 561 -2.45 22.61 5.88
N GLY A 562 -1.14 22.55 6.14
CA GLY A 562 -0.47 23.51 7.01
C GLY A 562 -0.82 23.28 8.49
N GLU A 563 -1.48 24.26 9.10
CA GLU A 563 -1.82 24.22 10.53
C GLU A 563 -3.10 23.41 10.80
N TYR A 564 -3.05 22.60 11.86
CA TYR A 564 -4.20 21.82 12.34
C TYR A 564 -4.14 21.65 13.86
N ILE A 565 -5.28 21.32 14.47
CA ILE A 565 -5.41 21.08 15.91
C ILE A 565 -5.94 19.68 16.12
N ILE A 566 -5.39 18.94 17.09
CA ILE A 566 -5.96 17.68 17.57
C ILE A 566 -6.39 17.84 19.02
N GLN A 567 -7.57 17.34 19.36
CA GLN A 567 -8.10 17.36 20.73
C GLN A 567 -8.88 16.08 21.06
N PRO A 568 -9.01 15.72 22.35
CA PRO A 568 -9.92 14.65 22.76
C PRO A 568 -11.36 14.96 22.35
N HIS A 569 -12.11 13.96 21.93
CA HIS A 569 -13.49 14.11 21.46
C HIS A 569 -14.41 13.02 22.05
N GLY A 570 -15.71 13.32 22.09
CA GLY A 570 -16.80 12.52 22.67
C GLY A 570 -16.39 11.65 23.86
N ALA A 571 -16.21 10.34 23.66
CA ALA A 571 -15.91 9.42 24.76
C ALA A 571 -14.53 9.63 25.42
N SER A 572 -13.63 10.34 24.75
CA SER A 572 -12.32 10.74 25.27
C SER A 572 -12.31 12.11 25.95
N GLU A 573 -13.42 12.88 25.95
CA GLU A 573 -13.43 14.21 26.55
C GLU A 573 -13.04 14.18 28.04
N GLY A 574 -12.01 14.97 28.38
CA GLY A 574 -11.46 15.04 29.74
C GLY A 574 -10.50 13.91 30.11
N ALA A 575 -10.26 12.94 29.23
CA ALA A 575 -9.19 11.94 29.37
C ALA A 575 -7.89 12.42 28.72
N GLU A 576 -6.76 11.85 29.14
CA GLU A 576 -5.51 11.94 28.39
C GLU A 576 -5.54 10.85 27.30
N ILE A 577 -5.20 11.25 26.08
CA ILE A 577 -5.11 10.38 24.89
C ILE A 577 -3.74 10.56 24.24
N ALA A 578 -3.41 9.73 23.26
CA ALA A 578 -2.13 9.85 22.56
C ALA A 578 -2.20 9.57 21.07
N THR A 579 -1.41 10.32 20.32
CA THR A 579 -1.14 10.05 18.90
C THR A 579 0.34 9.80 18.69
N ILE A 580 0.65 8.92 17.74
CA ILE A 580 1.99 8.84 17.14
C ILE A 580 1.91 9.50 15.76
N LYS A 581 2.84 10.41 15.48
CA LYS A 581 2.96 11.13 14.21
C LYS A 581 4.28 10.77 13.55
N ALA A 582 4.26 10.45 12.27
CA ALA A 582 5.43 10.24 11.42
C ALA A 582 5.46 11.27 10.29
N TYR A 583 6.65 11.77 9.96
CA TYR A 583 6.92 12.63 8.80
C TYR A 583 8.36 12.40 8.31
N VAL A 584 8.68 12.89 7.10
CA VAL A 584 10.04 12.79 6.56
C VAL A 584 10.89 13.94 7.08
N ARG A 585 12.01 13.67 7.74
CA ARG A 585 12.96 14.72 8.13
C ARG A 585 13.81 15.19 6.94
N GLY A 586 14.04 16.50 6.87
CA GLY A 586 14.85 17.18 5.86
C GLY A 586 16.35 16.94 5.96
#